data_AF-A0A1I6G5D9-F1
#
_entry.id   AF-A0A1I6G5D9-F1
#
_cell.length_a   1.000
_cell.length_b   1.000
_cell.length_c   1.000
_cell.angle_alpha   90.00
_cell.angle_beta   90.00
_cell.angle_gamma   90.00
#
_symmetry.space_group_name_H-M   'P 1'
#
loop_
_entity.id
_entity.type
_entity.pdbx_description
1 polymer ?
#
loop_
_entity_poly.entity_id
_entity_poly.type
_entity_poly.pdbx_seq_one_letter_code
_entity_poly.pdbx_strand_id
1 'polypeptide(L)'
;MNILGYIILLVAMVVICLVKKQNMERMRTVIDPMFGVGLILVGAGNFMSGEMIGSQRVYNLLNSYTVREMWTMESDPVPFVAVNVFFLLAGAGLIGWRFLKKAS
;
A
#
# COMPACT_ATOMS: atom_id res chain seq x y z
N MET A 1 -9.40 7.47 7.85
CA MET A 1 -8.76 6.12 7.81
C MET A 1 -7.53 6.07 6.90
N ASN A 2 -7.57 6.63 5.69
CA ASN A 2 -6.41 6.66 4.79
C ASN A 2 -5.12 7.24 5.39
N ILE A 3 -5.21 8.39 6.07
CA ILE A 3 -4.04 9.03 6.71
C ILE A 3 -3.38 8.10 7.74
N LEU A 4 -4.18 7.38 8.54
CA LEU A 4 -3.66 6.40 9.50
C LEU A 4 -2.95 5.24 8.80
N GLY A 5 -3.51 4.72 7.70
CA GLY A 5 -2.86 3.70 6.87
C GLY A 5 -1.51 4.17 6.33
N TYR A 6 -1.43 5.39 5.79
CA TYR A 6 -0.17 5.97 5.32
C TYR A 6 0.86 6.19 6.43
N ILE A 7 0.44 6.61 7.62
CA ILE A 7 1.33 6.75 8.79
C ILE A 7 1.91 5.39 9.18
N ILE A 8 1.10 4.33 9.22
CA ILE A 8 1.56 2.98 9.55
C ILE A 8 2.59 2.47 8.53
N LEU A 9 2.34 2.68 7.23
CA LEU A 9 3.28 2.32 6.16
C LEU A 9 4.60 3.10 6.29
N LEU A 10 4.53 4.41 6.55
CA LEU A 10 5.70 5.25 6.74
C LEU A 10 6.55 4.78 7.92
N VAL A 11 5.92 4.53 9.08
CA VAL A 11 6.60 4.03 10.28
C VAL A 11 7.28 2.69 9.99
N ALA A 12 6.58 1.77 9.31
CA ALA A 12 7.15 0.48 8.95
C ALA A 12 8.36 0.62 7.99
N MET A 13 8.33 1.52 7.02
CA MET A 13 9.48 1.81 6.14
C MET A 13 10.66 2.44 6.90
N VAL A 14 10.40 3.39 7.80
CA VAL A 14 11.45 4.01 8.62
C VAL A 14 12.14 2.97 9.48
N VAL A 15 11.37 2.07 10.10
CA VAL A 15 11.93 0.97 10.89
C VAL A 15 12.78 0.04 10.02
N ILE A 16 12.34 -0.31 8.81
CA ILE A 16 13.14 -1.08 7.83
C ILE A 16 14.49 -0.39 7.56
N CYS A 17 14.49 0.92 7.34
CA CYS A 17 15.70 1.67 7.04
C CYS A 17 16.67 1.78 8.23
N LEU A 18 16.15 1.82 9.46
CA LEU A 18 16.95 2.01 10.67
C LEU A 18 17.50 0.70 11.25
N VAL A 19 16.95 -0.45 10.86
CA VAL A 19 17.35 -1.76 11.39
C VAL A 19 18.58 -2.29 10.66
N LYS A 20 19.63 -2.63 11.42
CA LYS A 20 20.81 -3.34 10.89
C LYS A 20 20.40 -4.67 10.25
N LYS A 21 21.01 -5.02 9.10
CA LYS A 21 20.71 -6.26 8.33
C LYS A 21 20.57 -7.53 9.19
N GLN A 22 21.42 -7.69 10.20
CA GLN A 22 21.42 -8.86 11.10
C GLN A 22 20.13 -9.03 11.92
N ASN A 23 19.45 -7.93 12.26
CA ASN A 23 18.18 -7.95 13.01
C ASN A 23 16.96 -7.93 12.10
N MET A 24 17.16 -7.82 10.79
CA MET A 24 16.08 -7.59 9.83
C MET A 24 15.12 -8.77 9.74
N GLU A 25 15.63 -10.01 9.79
CA GLU A 25 14.78 -11.20 9.77
C GLU A 25 13.88 -11.29 11.00
N ARG A 26 14.42 -10.92 12.17
CA ARG A 26 13.66 -10.88 13.42
C ARG A 26 12.62 -9.75 13.41
N MET A 27 12.97 -8.60 12.85
CA MET A 27 12.09 -7.44 12.75
C MET A 27 10.97 -7.61 11.71
N ARG A 28 11.23 -8.30 10.59
CA ARG A 28 10.23 -8.65 9.58
C ARG A 28 9.00 -9.36 10.14
N THR A 29 9.19 -10.08 11.24
CA THR A 29 8.10 -10.77 11.93
C THR A 29 6.99 -9.86 12.45
N VAL A 30 7.31 -8.60 12.72
CA VAL A 30 6.38 -7.56 13.17
C VAL A 30 6.10 -6.56 12.05
N ILE A 31 7.11 -6.22 11.26
CA ILE A 31 7.00 -5.25 10.17
C ILE A 31 6.07 -5.76 9.06
N ASP A 32 6.19 -7.01 8.62
CA ASP A 32 5.39 -7.51 7.48
C ASP A 32 3.87 -7.46 7.81
N PRO A 33 3.41 -7.92 9.00
CA PRO A 33 2.02 -7.72 9.42
C PRO A 33 1.62 -6.25 9.57
N MET A 34 2.47 -5.39 10.15
CA MET A 34 2.17 -3.96 10.28
C MET A 34 2.01 -3.29 8.90
N PHE A 35 2.89 -3.64 7.97
CA PHE A 35 2.82 -3.17 6.58
C PHE A 35 1.54 -3.66 5.92
N GLY A 36 1.17 -4.92 6.12
CA GLY A 36 -0.06 -5.48 5.60
C GLY A 36 -1.33 -4.82 6.16
N VAL A 37 -1.37 -4.51 7.46
CA VAL A 37 -2.45 -3.74 8.08
C VAL A 37 -2.53 -2.33 7.48
N GLY A 38 -1.38 -1.68 7.26
CA GLY A 38 -1.30 -0.38 6.61
C GLY A 38 -1.91 -0.40 5.20
N LEU A 39 -1.57 -1.39 4.38
CA LEU A 39 -2.13 -1.55 3.03
C LEU A 39 -3.65 -1.77 3.07
N ILE A 40 -4.15 -2.60 3.98
CA ILE A 40 -5.59 -2.83 4.13
C ILE A 40 -6.32 -1.55 4.51
N LEU A 41 -5.79 -0.79 5.47
CA LEU A 41 -6.40 0.46 5.91
C LEU A 41 -6.43 1.54 4.82
N VAL A 42 -5.41 1.60 3.96
CA VAL A 42 -5.40 2.48 2.78
C VAL A 42 -6.43 2.01 1.75
N GLY A 43 -6.43 0.72 1.40
CA GLY A 43 -7.39 0.19 0.42
C GLY A 43 -8.85 0.37 0.85
N ALA A 44 -9.16 -0.02 2.10
CA ALA A 44 -10.50 0.14 2.66
C ALA A 44 -10.88 1.62 2.83
N GLY A 45 -9.95 2.46 3.28
CA GLY A 45 -10.22 3.88 3.45
C GLY A 45 -10.51 4.59 2.14
N ASN A 46 -9.82 4.25 1.04
CA ASN A 46 -10.10 4.76 -0.29
C ASN A 46 -11.49 4.32 -0.78
N PHE A 47 -11.89 3.06 -0.57
CA PHE A 47 -13.25 2.60 -0.90
C PHE A 47 -14.33 3.38 -0.16
N MET A 48 -14.12 3.67 1.14
CA MET A 48 -15.09 4.45 1.91
C MET A 48 -15.15 5.92 1.51
N SER A 49 -14.04 6.53 1.08
CA SER A 49 -14.04 7.91 0.60
C SER A 49 -14.52 8.04 -0.85
N GLY A 50 -14.53 6.96 -1.62
CA GLY A 50 -14.81 6.99 -3.06
C GLY A 50 -13.69 7.64 -3.88
N GLU A 51 -12.59 8.01 -3.24
CA GLU A 51 -11.50 8.83 -3.78
C GLU A 51 -10.14 8.24 -3.42
N MET A 52 -9.23 8.24 -4.38
CA MET A 52 -7.86 7.78 -4.23
C MET A 52 -6.91 8.69 -5.01
N ILE A 53 -5.72 8.90 -4.46
CA ILE A 53 -4.65 9.58 -5.18
C ILE A 53 -4.11 8.64 -6.26
N GLY A 54 -4.36 8.99 -7.50
CA GLY A 54 -3.82 8.35 -8.70
C GLY A 54 -2.71 9.16 -9.35
N SER A 55 -2.24 8.66 -10.48
CA SER A 55 -1.33 9.42 -11.33
C SER A 55 -1.50 9.00 -12.78
N GLN A 56 -1.69 9.96 -13.68
CA GLN A 56 -1.72 9.73 -15.11
C GLN A 56 -0.37 10.06 -15.72
N ARG A 57 0.11 9.21 -16.62
CA ARG A 57 1.25 9.56 -17.47
C ARG A 57 0.73 10.13 -18.79
N VAL A 58 0.97 11.42 -18.99
CA VAL A 58 0.58 12.13 -20.21
C VAL A 58 1.75 12.06 -21.18
N TYR A 59 1.49 11.56 -22.39
CA TYR A 59 2.49 11.47 -23.45
C TYR A 59 2.21 12.55 -24.51
N ASN A 60 3.16 13.46 -24.69
CA ASN A 60 3.22 14.38 -25.81
C ASN A 60 4.31 13.94 -26.79
N LEU A 61 4.23 14.40 -28.04
CA LEU A 61 5.15 14.04 -29.13
C LEU A 61 6.64 14.25 -28.77
N LEU A 62 6.95 15.14 -27.83
CA LEU A 62 8.31 15.51 -27.41
C LEU A 62 8.62 15.22 -25.93
N ASN A 63 7.63 14.88 -25.10
CA ASN A 63 7.84 14.73 -23.67
C ASN A 63 6.77 13.85 -23.01
N SER A 64 7.12 13.18 -21.91
CA SER A 64 6.14 12.50 -21.05
C SER A 64 6.27 13.04 -19.63
N TYR A 65 5.16 13.46 -19.03
CA TYR A 65 5.14 13.89 -17.63
C TYR A 65 3.99 13.22 -16.88
N THR A 66 4.19 13.03 -15.58
CA THR A 66 3.20 12.39 -14.70
C THR A 66 2.43 13.48 -13.97
N VAL A 67 1.11 13.49 -14.13
CA VAL A 67 0.20 14.39 -13.42
C VAL A 67 -0.44 13.62 -12.29
N ARG A 68 -0.42 14.21 -11.09
CA ARG A 68 -1.16 13.65 -9.95
C ARG A 68 -2.63 14.00 -10.14
N GLU A 69 -3.48 12.99 -10.12
CA GLU A 69 -4.92 13.15 -10.27
C GLU A 69 -5.65 12.36 -9.18
N MET A 70 -6.93 12.67 -9.01
CA MET A 70 -7.78 11.95 -8.07
C MET A 70 -8.61 10.94 -8.87
N TRP A 71 -8.34 9.66 -8.66
CA TRP A 71 -9.18 8.60 -9.20
C TRP A 71 -10.36 8.40 -8.27
N THR A 72 -11.54 8.33 -8.86
CA THR A 72 -12.78 8.04 -8.14
C THR A 72 -13.44 6.78 -8.67
N MET A 73 -14.38 6.24 -7.91
CA MET A 73 -15.16 5.08 -8.36
C MET A 73 -16.09 5.43 -9.54
N GLU A 74 -16.38 6.71 -9.76
CA GLU A 74 -17.25 7.18 -10.85
C GLU A 74 -16.46 7.52 -12.12
N SER A 75 -15.36 8.27 -11.99
CA SER A 75 -14.54 8.72 -13.13
C SER A 75 -13.56 7.65 -13.61
N ASP A 76 -12.97 6.89 -12.69
CA ASP A 76 -11.85 6.00 -12.95
C ASP A 76 -12.04 4.62 -12.30
N PRO A 77 -13.18 3.93 -12.51
CA PRO A 77 -13.57 2.75 -11.76
C PRO A 77 -12.55 1.61 -11.86
N VAL A 78 -11.98 1.39 -13.05
CA VAL A 78 -11.05 0.29 -13.29
C VAL A 78 -9.75 0.46 -12.50
N PRO A 79 -8.96 1.54 -12.69
CA PRO A 79 -7.73 1.71 -11.94
C PRO A 79 -7.99 1.92 -10.44
N PHE A 80 -9.11 2.55 -10.07
CA PHE A 80 -9.51 2.71 -8.68
C PHE A 80 -9.72 1.36 -7.99
N VAL A 81 -10.57 0.50 -8.55
CA VAL A 81 -10.87 -0.81 -7.95
C VAL A 81 -9.62 -1.70 -7.99
N ALA A 82 -8.90 -1.75 -9.11
CA ALA A 82 -7.74 -2.63 -9.26
C ALA A 82 -6.65 -2.36 -8.22
N VAL A 83 -6.28 -1.09 -8.00
CA VAL A 83 -5.24 -0.72 -7.03
C VAL A 83 -5.69 -0.98 -5.59
N ASN A 84 -6.93 -0.66 -5.25
CA ASN A 84 -7.43 -0.89 -3.90
C ASN A 84 -7.61 -2.39 -3.58
N VAL A 85 -8.07 -3.19 -4.54
CA VAL A 85 -8.10 -4.66 -4.42
C VAL A 85 -6.68 -5.21 -4.26
N PHE A 86 -5.71 -4.70 -5.03
CA PHE A 86 -4.31 -5.06 -4.85
C PHE A 86 -3.82 -4.75 -3.44
N PHE A 87 -4.10 -3.57 -2.89
CA PHE A 87 -3.72 -3.23 -1.52
C PHE A 87 -4.34 -4.18 -0.49
N LEU A 88 -5.61 -4.53 -0.64
CA LEU A 88 -6.28 -5.47 0.26
C LEU A 88 -5.65 -6.87 0.19
N LEU A 89 -5.43 -7.40 -1.02
CA LEU A 89 -4.86 -8.72 -1.23
C LEU A 89 -3.39 -8.80 -0.80
N ALA A 90 -2.58 -7.79 -1.14
CA ALA A 90 -1.19 -7.71 -0.71
C ALA A 90 -1.10 -7.60 0.81
N GLY A 91 -1.97 -6.80 1.43
CA GLY A 91 -2.01 -6.67 2.88
C GLY A 91 -2.40 -7.97 3.59
N ALA A 92 -3.45 -8.66 3.10
CA ALA A 92 -3.83 -9.96 3.60
C ALA A 92 -2.74 -11.02 3.38
N GLY A 93 -2.07 -10.98 2.23
CA GLY A 93 -0.94 -11.84 1.90
C GLY A 93 0.25 -11.66 2.84
N LEU A 94 0.64 -10.42 3.16
CA LEU A 94 1.73 -10.15 4.10
C LEU A 94 1.42 -10.63 5.53
N ILE A 95 0.17 -10.47 5.97
CA ILE A 95 -0.28 -10.97 7.26
C ILE A 95 -0.30 -12.50 7.26
N GLY A 96 -0.96 -13.11 6.26
CA GLY A 96 -1.13 -14.57 6.16
C GLY A 96 0.19 -15.32 5.96
N TRP A 97 1.10 -14.79 5.14
CA TRP A 97 2.44 -15.34 4.92
C TRP A 97 3.21 -15.46 6.23
N ARG A 98 3.05 -14.50 7.14
CA ARG A 98 3.71 -14.57 8.45
C ARG A 98 3.16 -15.69 9.32
N PHE A 99 1.85 -15.91 9.32
CA PHE A 99 1.24 -17.02 10.06
C PHE A 99 1.63 -18.38 9.47
N LEU A 100 1.69 -18.51 8.14
CA LEU A 100 2.10 -19.74 7.46
C LEU A 100 3.59 -20.06 7.71
N LYS A 101 4.48 -19.07 7.66
CA LYS A 101 5.91 -19.26 7.95
C LYS A 101 6.19 -19.59 9.42
N LYS A 102 5.23 -19.38 10.33
CA LYS A 102 5.35 -19.76 11.74
C LYS A 102 4.93 -21.22 11.98
N ALA A 103 4.21 -21.83 11.05
CA ALA A 103 3.71 -23.20 11.12
C ALA A 103 4.63 -24.24 10.46
N SER A 104 5.69 -23.80 9.79
CA SER A 104 6.74 -24.65 9.18
C SER A 104 8.06 -24.51 9.92
#